data_AF-A0AAQ3G3A5-F1
#
_entry.id   AF-A0AAQ3G3A5-F1
#
_cell.length_a   1.000
_cell.length_b   1.000
_cell.length_c   1.000
_cell.angle_alpha   90.00
_cell.angle_beta   90.00
_cell.angle_gamma   90.00
#
_symmetry.space_group_name_H-M   'P 1'
#
loop_
_entity.id
_entity.type
_entity.pdbx_description
1 polymer ?
#
loop_
_entity_poly.entity_id
_entity_poly.type
_entity_poly.pdbx_seq_one_letter_code
_entity_poly.pdbx_strand_id
1 'polypeptide(L)'
;MTLKPIAVVLLACLTLSACGGVDPNSPLGQRKAIFKQMLKTSEDLGGMLRGRIAFDGPKFAEGAVRLDALAHEPWKHFPQVREEDHTSAKDDVWQKQARFQQLARALEAATGELVVASQVQPYKASNLGPAVQKVEDACSACHKEFRDH
;
A
#
# COMPACT_ATOMS: atom_id res chain seq x y z
N MET A 1 12.25 32.34 63.74
CA MET A 1 12.08 33.29 62.62
C MET A 1 11.45 32.55 61.47
N THR A 2 10.33 33.10 61.01
CA THR A 2 9.40 32.60 60.01
C THR A 2 9.91 32.74 58.57
N LEU A 3 9.22 32.01 57.68
CA LEU A 3 9.04 32.18 56.22
C LEU A 3 9.85 31.33 55.23
N LYS A 4 9.09 30.42 54.60
CA LYS A 4 9.26 29.79 53.29
C LYS A 4 9.28 30.86 52.17
N PRO A 5 9.98 30.60 51.06
CA PRO A 5 9.46 30.98 49.75
C PRO A 5 9.33 29.79 48.80
N ILE A 6 8.34 29.97 47.94
CA ILE A 6 7.82 29.12 46.87
C ILE A 6 8.76 29.16 45.67
N ALA A 7 8.97 28.03 44.99
CA ALA A 7 9.15 28.00 43.54
C ALA A 7 8.98 26.57 43.01
N VAL A 8 7.76 26.29 42.54
CA VAL A 8 7.49 25.21 41.60
C VAL A 8 8.10 25.60 40.26
N VAL A 9 9.00 24.80 39.71
CA VAL A 9 9.19 24.70 38.26
C VAL A 9 9.31 23.22 37.91
N LEU A 10 8.17 22.65 37.50
CA LEU A 10 8.15 21.44 36.71
C LEU A 10 8.99 21.67 35.45
N LEU A 11 10.12 20.99 35.35
CA LEU A 11 10.82 20.82 34.07
C LEU A 11 10.70 19.35 33.65
N ALA A 12 9.47 18.97 33.29
CA ALA A 12 9.25 17.77 32.50
C ALA A 12 9.62 18.09 31.04
N CYS A 13 10.93 18.14 30.75
CA CYS A 13 11.41 18.00 29.39
C CYS A 13 11.18 16.56 28.97
N LEU A 14 9.95 16.25 28.53
CA LEU A 14 9.68 15.14 27.64
C LEU A 14 10.37 15.46 26.31
N THR A 15 11.66 15.20 26.24
CA THR A 15 12.37 15.06 24.98
C THR A 15 11.81 13.81 24.31
N LEU A 16 10.73 14.00 23.54
CA LEU A 16 10.26 13.01 22.60
C LEU A 16 11.33 12.93 21.50
N SER A 17 12.37 12.15 21.73
CA SER A 17 13.28 11.70 20.69
C SER A 17 12.42 10.94 19.69
N ALA A 18 12.05 11.60 18.59
CA ALA A 18 11.45 10.97 17.44
C ALA A 18 12.52 10.08 16.79
N CYS A 19 12.71 8.88 17.35
CA CYS A 19 13.61 7.87 16.83
C CYS A 19 13.06 7.36 15.48
N GLY A 20 13.68 7.79 14.38
CA GLY A 20 13.86 6.97 13.15
C GLY A 20 12.62 6.55 12.34
N GLY A 21 11.45 7.11 12.58
CA GLY A 21 10.26 6.83 11.77
C GLY A 21 10.25 7.62 10.45
N VAL A 22 9.74 7.01 9.38
CA VAL A 22 9.38 7.74 8.15
C VAL A 22 8.25 8.72 8.49
N ASP A 23 8.41 10.00 8.15
CA ASP A 23 7.33 11.00 8.29
C ASP A 23 6.09 10.53 7.50
N PRO A 24 4.94 10.31 8.15
CA PRO A 24 3.71 9.86 7.48
C PRO A 24 3.23 10.82 6.38
N ASN A 25 3.57 12.11 6.48
CA ASN A 25 3.18 13.12 5.51
C ASN A 25 4.19 13.27 4.36
N SER A 26 5.38 12.67 4.46
CA SER A 26 6.33 12.63 3.34
C SER A 26 5.81 11.78 2.18
N PRO A 27 6.27 12.01 0.93
CA PRO A 27 5.95 11.13 -0.20
C PRO A 27 6.25 9.64 0.10
N LEU A 28 7.35 9.35 0.78
CA LEU A 28 7.71 7.99 1.22
C LEU A 28 6.70 7.41 2.21
N GLY A 29 6.28 8.20 3.20
CA GLY A 29 5.25 7.81 4.17
C GLY A 29 3.92 7.51 3.50
N GLN A 30 3.48 8.38 2.61
CA GLN A 30 2.20 8.27 1.91
C GLN A 30 2.14 7.01 1.02
N ARG A 31 3.13 6.78 0.15
CA ARG A 31 3.13 5.57 -0.70
C ARG A 31 3.26 4.28 0.11
N LYS A 32 4.07 4.27 1.19
CA LYS A 32 4.16 3.11 2.09
C LYS A 32 2.81 2.80 2.75
N ALA A 33 2.07 3.83 3.15
CA ALA A 33 0.74 3.65 3.73
C ALA A 33 -0.25 3.08 2.70
N ILE A 34 -0.25 3.60 1.47
CA ILE A 34 -1.13 3.12 0.39
C ILE A 34 -0.79 1.66 0.03
N PHE A 35 0.48 1.31 -0.19
CA PHE A 35 0.87 -0.07 -0.48
C PHE A 35 0.50 -1.06 0.63
N LYS A 36 0.56 -0.65 1.91
CA LYS A 36 0.07 -1.47 3.03
C LYS A 36 -1.44 -1.72 2.95
N GLN A 37 -2.22 -0.71 2.55
CA GLN A 37 -3.67 -0.85 2.36
C GLN A 37 -4.00 -1.75 1.16
N MET A 38 -3.24 -1.63 0.07
CA MET A 38 -3.34 -2.54 -1.08
C MET A 38 -3.06 -3.98 -0.66
N LEU A 39 -1.95 -4.21 0.05
CA LEU A 39 -1.56 -5.53 0.55
C LEU A 39 -2.68 -6.15 1.38
N LYS A 40 -3.17 -5.43 2.39
CA LYS A 40 -4.25 -5.92 3.26
C LYS A 40 -5.51 -6.27 2.46
N THR A 41 -5.91 -5.40 1.53
CA THR A 41 -7.11 -5.61 0.72
C THR A 41 -6.94 -6.84 -0.18
N SER A 42 -5.80 -6.98 -0.85
CA SER A 42 -5.47 -8.12 -1.69
C SER A 42 -5.40 -9.44 -0.90
N GLU A 43 -4.83 -9.42 0.31
CA GLU A 43 -4.77 -10.58 1.20
C GLU A 43 -6.17 -11.05 1.61
N ASP A 44 -7.07 -10.13 1.91
CA ASP A 44 -8.45 -10.45 2.28
C ASP A 44 -9.20 -11.07 1.09
N LEU A 45 -9.08 -10.50 -0.12
CA LEU A 45 -9.65 -11.07 -1.35
C LEU A 45 -9.11 -12.47 -1.65
N GLY A 46 -7.78 -12.63 -1.64
CA GLY A 46 -7.14 -13.93 -1.83
C GLY A 46 -7.50 -14.93 -0.72
N GLY A 47 -7.71 -14.44 0.52
CA GLY A 47 -8.17 -15.22 1.66
C GLY A 47 -9.56 -15.79 1.46
N MET A 48 -10.49 -15.02 0.87
CA MET A 48 -11.83 -15.49 0.52
C MET A 48 -11.79 -16.59 -0.55
N LEU A 49 -10.89 -16.47 -1.54
CA LEU A 49 -10.77 -17.48 -2.59
C LEU A 49 -10.09 -18.77 -2.12
N ARG A 50 -9.13 -18.66 -1.19
CA ARG A 50 -8.37 -19.79 -0.65
C ARG A 50 -9.01 -20.43 0.59
N GLY A 51 -10.21 -19.97 0.98
CA GLY A 51 -10.96 -20.51 2.12
C GLY A 51 -10.42 -20.14 3.51
N ARG A 52 -9.46 -19.21 3.59
CA ARG A 52 -8.97 -18.64 4.86
C ARG A 52 -10.01 -17.69 5.48
N ILE A 53 -10.80 -17.04 4.63
CA ILE A 53 -11.92 -16.17 4.99
C ILE A 53 -13.16 -16.76 4.29
N ALA A 54 -14.32 -16.74 4.94
CA ALA A 54 -15.56 -17.17 4.30
C ALA A 54 -15.86 -16.30 3.06
N PHE A 55 -16.19 -16.92 1.94
CA PHE A 55 -16.50 -16.19 0.72
C PHE A 55 -17.81 -15.41 0.87
N ASP A 56 -17.75 -14.11 0.63
CA ASP A 56 -18.87 -13.18 0.64
C ASP A 56 -18.79 -12.37 -0.67
N GLY A 57 -19.67 -12.68 -1.62
CA GLY A 57 -19.64 -12.12 -2.97
C GLY A 57 -19.71 -10.59 -3.00
N PRO A 58 -20.72 -9.97 -2.35
CA PRO A 58 -20.78 -8.51 -2.21
C PRO A 58 -19.52 -7.89 -1.61
N LYS A 59 -19.00 -8.42 -0.50
CA LYS A 59 -17.77 -7.89 0.11
C LYS A 59 -16.54 -8.08 -0.76
N PHE A 60 -16.47 -9.16 -1.52
CA PHE A 60 -15.40 -9.38 -2.50
C PHE A 60 -15.43 -8.29 -3.57
N ALA A 61 -16.62 -7.98 -4.12
CA ALA A 61 -16.77 -6.93 -5.12
C ALA A 61 -16.41 -5.53 -4.57
N GLU A 62 -16.84 -5.21 -3.34
CA GLU A 62 -16.44 -3.97 -2.66
C GLU A 62 -14.92 -3.90 -2.46
N GLY A 63 -14.30 -5.01 -2.05
CA GLY A 63 -12.86 -5.11 -1.88
C GLY A 63 -12.10 -4.96 -3.20
N ALA A 64 -12.61 -5.50 -4.31
CA ALA A 64 -12.04 -5.32 -5.64
C ALA A 64 -12.06 -3.85 -6.07
N VAL A 65 -13.20 -3.15 -5.90
CA VAL A 65 -13.31 -1.70 -6.18
C VAL A 65 -12.34 -0.89 -5.32
N ARG A 66 -12.22 -1.25 -4.03
CA ARG A 66 -11.27 -0.60 -3.13
C ARG A 66 -9.82 -0.82 -3.57
N LEU A 67 -9.46 -2.04 -3.96
CA LEU A 67 -8.11 -2.36 -4.39
C LEU A 67 -7.75 -1.59 -5.67
N ASP A 68 -8.68 -1.49 -6.61
CA ASP A 68 -8.53 -0.71 -7.83
C ASP A 68 -8.30 0.77 -7.55
N ALA A 69 -9.14 1.39 -6.72
CA ALA A 69 -8.95 2.78 -6.31
C ALA A 69 -7.58 3.00 -5.64
N LEU A 70 -7.14 2.09 -4.78
CA LEU A 70 -5.83 2.17 -4.14
C LEU A 70 -4.68 1.99 -5.13
N ALA A 71 -4.85 1.22 -6.20
CA ALA A 71 -3.80 0.92 -7.17
C ALA A 71 -3.36 2.15 -7.98
N HIS A 72 -4.20 3.18 -8.08
CA HIS A 72 -3.89 4.42 -8.81
C HIS A 72 -3.16 5.48 -7.98
N GLU A 73 -3.16 5.35 -6.65
CA GLU A 73 -2.70 6.41 -5.74
C GLU A 73 -1.17 6.48 -5.47
N PRO A 74 -0.39 5.39 -5.42
CA PRO A 74 1.00 5.44 -4.96
C PRO A 74 1.94 6.23 -5.88
N TRP A 75 1.66 6.24 -7.19
CA TRP A 75 2.64 6.60 -8.22
C TRP A 75 3.08 8.06 -8.16
N LYS A 76 2.16 8.97 -7.83
CA LYS A 76 2.43 10.42 -7.67
C LYS A 76 3.40 10.73 -6.52
N HIS A 77 3.61 9.78 -5.62
CA HIS A 77 4.48 9.93 -4.47
C HIS A 77 5.90 9.38 -4.71
N PHE A 78 6.20 8.91 -5.92
CA PHE A 78 7.57 8.68 -6.36
C PHE A 78 8.13 9.99 -6.95
N PRO A 79 9.14 10.61 -6.32
CA PRO A 79 9.72 11.85 -6.83
C PRO A 79 10.42 11.61 -8.18
N GLN A 80 10.49 12.65 -9.01
CA GLN A 80 11.16 12.59 -10.33
C GLN A 80 12.66 12.32 -10.21
N VAL A 81 13.27 12.82 -9.14
CA VAL A 81 14.68 12.60 -8.81
C VAL A 81 14.76 11.61 -7.67
N ARG A 82 15.83 10.81 -7.64
CA ARG A 82 16.07 9.83 -6.58
C ARG A 82 16.05 10.50 -5.21
N GLU A 83 15.27 9.94 -4.30
CA GLU A 83 15.24 10.35 -2.90
C GLU A 83 16.48 9.83 -2.15
N GLU A 84 16.93 10.58 -1.14
CA GLU A 84 18.06 10.18 -0.28
C GLU A 84 17.61 9.32 0.92
N ASP A 85 16.30 9.31 1.21
CA ASP A 85 15.72 8.52 2.29
C ASP A 85 15.93 7.02 2.08
N HIS A 86 16.19 6.29 3.16
CA HIS A 86 16.21 4.82 3.12
C HIS A 86 14.84 4.26 2.72
N THR A 87 14.81 3.70 1.52
CA THR A 87 13.62 3.12 0.88
C THR A 87 13.94 1.72 0.38
N SER A 88 12.90 0.91 0.16
CA SER A 88 13.04 -0.38 -0.52
C SER A 88 12.92 -0.23 -2.04
N ALA A 89 12.79 0.99 -2.57
CA ALA A 89 12.79 1.23 -4.01
C ALA A 89 14.23 1.20 -4.53
N LYS A 90 14.49 0.36 -5.54
CA LYS A 90 15.77 0.31 -6.24
C LYS A 90 16.01 1.58 -7.05
N ASP A 91 17.28 1.92 -7.27
CA ASP A 91 17.69 3.00 -8.19
C ASP A 91 17.05 2.89 -9.58
N ASP A 92 16.78 1.66 -10.03
CA ASP A 92 16.11 1.34 -11.28
C ASP A 92 14.76 2.06 -11.46
N VAL A 93 14.04 2.40 -10.37
CA VAL A 93 12.80 3.18 -10.46
C VAL A 93 13.03 4.49 -11.21
N TRP A 94 14.13 5.18 -10.92
CA TRP A 94 14.47 6.47 -11.52
C TRP A 94 15.25 6.33 -12.82
N GLN A 95 16.00 5.25 -13.00
CA GLN A 95 16.75 4.99 -14.24
C GLN A 95 15.86 4.42 -15.36
N LYS A 96 14.77 3.73 -15.00
CA LYS A 96 13.87 3.05 -15.94
C LYS A 96 12.41 3.49 -15.76
N GLN A 97 12.17 4.79 -15.59
CA GLN A 97 10.84 5.35 -15.28
C GLN A 97 9.75 4.90 -16.25
N ALA A 98 10.04 4.83 -17.56
CA ALA A 98 9.07 4.36 -18.55
C ALA A 98 8.61 2.91 -18.28
N ARG A 99 9.54 2.04 -17.88
CA ARG A 99 9.25 0.64 -17.52
C ARG A 99 8.50 0.56 -16.19
N PHE A 100 8.92 1.34 -15.20
CA PHE A 100 8.22 1.42 -13.91
C PHE A 100 6.75 1.85 -14.11
N GLN A 101 6.52 2.90 -14.89
CA GLN A 101 5.18 3.40 -15.21
C GLN A 101 4.37 2.42 -16.08
N GLN A 102 5.03 1.63 -16.93
CA GLN A 102 4.36 0.56 -17.67
C GLN A 102 3.82 -0.52 -16.72
N LEU A 103 4.62 -0.94 -15.71
CA LEU A 103 4.17 -1.94 -14.74
C LEU A 103 3.12 -1.40 -13.77
N ALA A 104 3.21 -0.12 -13.40
CA ALA A 104 2.16 0.56 -12.64
C ALA A 104 0.81 0.51 -13.38
N ARG A 105 0.78 0.90 -14.67
CA ARG A 105 -0.42 0.80 -15.50
C ARG A 105 -0.91 -0.63 -15.71
N ALA A 106 -0.01 -1.61 -15.73
CA ALA A 106 -0.39 -3.01 -15.82
C ALA A 106 -1.11 -3.50 -14.55
N LEU A 107 -0.69 -3.03 -13.37
CA LEU A 107 -1.38 -3.29 -12.12
C LEU A 107 -2.77 -2.64 -12.10
N GLU A 108 -2.86 -1.36 -12.48
CA GLU A 108 -4.14 -0.63 -12.60
C GLU A 108 -5.11 -1.34 -13.55
N ALA A 109 -4.63 -1.80 -14.71
CA ALA A 109 -5.46 -2.55 -15.64
C ALA A 109 -5.93 -3.90 -15.05
N ALA A 110 -5.04 -4.62 -14.35
CA ALA A 110 -5.38 -5.88 -13.72
C ALA A 110 -6.42 -5.72 -12.60
N THR A 111 -6.33 -4.65 -11.81
CA THR A 111 -7.33 -4.37 -10.77
C THR A 111 -8.66 -3.95 -11.37
N GLY A 112 -8.67 -3.18 -12.46
CA GLY A 112 -9.89 -2.84 -13.18
C GLY A 112 -10.60 -4.08 -13.77
N GLU A 113 -9.84 -5.02 -14.32
CA GLU A 113 -10.38 -6.32 -14.76
C GLU A 113 -10.93 -7.16 -13.61
N LEU A 114 -10.28 -7.14 -12.45
CA LEU A 114 -10.79 -7.79 -11.24
C LEU A 114 -12.11 -7.18 -10.78
N VAL A 115 -12.27 -5.85 -10.85
CA VAL A 115 -13.55 -5.19 -10.58
C VAL A 115 -14.64 -5.73 -11.50
N VAL A 116 -14.41 -5.78 -12.81
CA VAL A 116 -15.39 -6.31 -13.78
C VAL A 116 -15.75 -7.77 -13.47
N ALA A 117 -14.75 -8.62 -13.22
CA ALA A 117 -14.98 -10.03 -12.90
C ALA A 117 -15.76 -10.20 -11.58
N SER A 118 -15.49 -9.35 -10.59
CA SER A 118 -16.12 -9.41 -9.26
C SER A 118 -17.63 -9.11 -9.26
N GLN A 119 -18.13 -8.40 -10.27
CA GLN A 119 -19.53 -7.96 -10.34
C GLN A 119 -20.45 -8.99 -11.00
N VAL A 120 -19.91 -10.05 -11.60
CA VAL A 120 -20.69 -11.06 -12.33
C VAL A 120 -21.55 -11.88 -11.37
N GLN A 121 -22.86 -11.91 -11.63
CA GLN A 121 -23.82 -12.68 -10.85
C GLN A 121 -24.25 -14.00 -11.54
N PRO A 122 -24.61 -15.04 -10.76
CA PRO A 122 -24.45 -15.14 -9.31
C PRO A 122 -22.98 -15.18 -8.91
N TYR A 123 -22.64 -14.56 -7.76
CA TYR A 123 -21.25 -14.52 -7.28
C TYR A 123 -20.69 -15.92 -7.09
N LYS A 124 -19.52 -16.19 -7.67
CA LYS A 124 -18.85 -17.49 -7.59
C LYS A 124 -17.34 -17.32 -7.44
N ALA A 125 -16.80 -17.77 -6.30
CA ALA A 125 -15.36 -17.78 -6.03
C ALA A 125 -14.55 -18.46 -7.14
N SER A 126 -15.08 -19.54 -7.73
CA SER A 126 -14.44 -20.30 -8.81
C SER A 126 -14.12 -19.46 -10.06
N ASN A 127 -14.80 -18.34 -10.26
CA ASN A 127 -14.64 -17.51 -11.46
C ASN A 127 -13.64 -16.35 -11.25
N LEU A 128 -13.19 -16.13 -10.01
CA LEU A 128 -12.40 -14.96 -9.63
C LEU A 128 -10.90 -15.26 -9.54
N GLY A 129 -10.53 -16.54 -9.44
CA GLY A 129 -9.14 -16.99 -9.33
C GLY A 129 -8.22 -16.41 -10.41
N PRO A 130 -8.55 -16.50 -11.71
CA PRO A 130 -7.70 -15.95 -12.77
C PRO A 130 -7.47 -14.44 -12.66
N ALA A 131 -8.50 -13.67 -12.30
CA ALA A 131 -8.38 -12.21 -12.17
C ALA A 131 -7.54 -11.81 -10.94
N VAL A 132 -7.71 -12.51 -9.81
CA VAL A 132 -6.86 -12.30 -8.63
C VAL A 132 -5.40 -12.68 -8.93
N GLN A 133 -5.16 -13.79 -9.61
CA GLN A 133 -3.81 -14.20 -10.00
C GLN A 133 -3.14 -13.12 -10.88
N LYS A 134 -3.88 -12.54 -11.83
CA LYS A 134 -3.34 -11.47 -12.69
C LYS A 134 -2.90 -10.24 -11.88
N VAL A 135 -3.63 -9.87 -10.82
CA VAL A 135 -3.24 -8.80 -9.90
C VAL A 135 -1.98 -9.20 -9.10
N GLU A 136 -1.93 -10.42 -8.55
CA GLU A 136 -0.76 -10.93 -7.82
C GLU A 136 0.50 -10.97 -8.70
N ASP A 137 0.35 -11.37 -9.97
CA ASP A 137 1.44 -11.39 -10.95
C ASP A 137 1.93 -9.97 -11.28
N ALA A 138 1.03 -8.98 -11.39
CA ALA A 138 1.41 -7.58 -11.60
C ALA A 138 2.19 -7.00 -10.40
N CYS A 139 1.74 -7.29 -9.17
CA CYS A 139 2.47 -6.97 -7.95
C CYS A 139 3.89 -7.57 -7.96
N SER A 140 3.98 -8.87 -8.27
CA SER A 140 5.24 -9.62 -8.33
C SER A 140 6.20 -9.08 -9.38
N ALA A 141 5.71 -8.81 -10.59
CA ALA A 141 6.52 -8.31 -11.71
C ALA A 141 7.19 -6.97 -11.36
N CYS A 142 6.44 -6.03 -10.78
CA CYS A 142 6.98 -4.74 -10.37
C CYS A 142 8.01 -4.89 -9.23
N HIS A 143 7.69 -5.68 -8.20
CA HIS A 143 8.60 -5.87 -7.07
C HIS A 143 9.92 -6.54 -7.47
N LYS A 144 9.87 -7.53 -8.37
CA LYS A 144 11.07 -8.21 -8.87
C LYS A 144 12.06 -7.23 -9.51
N GLU A 145 11.55 -6.30 -10.31
CA GLU A 145 12.37 -5.31 -11.02
C GLU A 145 12.78 -4.14 -10.11
N PHE A 146 11.88 -3.64 -9.26
CA PHE A 146 12.01 -2.30 -8.68
C PHE A 146 12.06 -2.23 -7.14
N ARG A 147 11.90 -3.36 -6.44
CA ARG A 147 11.90 -3.40 -4.98
C ARG A 147 13.00 -4.30 -4.41
N ASP A 148 13.65 -3.83 -3.35
CA ASP A 148 14.58 -4.60 -2.53
C ASP A 148 13.83 -5.44 -1.49
N HIS A 149 14.41 -6.61 -1.19
CA HIS A 149 13.80 -7.67 -0.38
C HIS A 149 14.51 -7.75 0.98
#